data_AF-A0A931RIE6-F1
#
_entry.id   AF-A0A931RIE6-F1
#
_cell.length_a   1.000
_cell.length_b   1.000
_cell.length_c   1.000
_cell.angle_alpha   90.00
_cell.angle_beta   90.00
_cell.angle_gamma   90.00
#
_symmetry.space_group_name_H-M   'P 1'
#
loop_
_entity.id
_entity.type
_entity.pdbx_description
1 polymer ?
#
loop_
_entity_poly.entity_id
_entity_poly.type
_entity_poly.pdbx_seq_one_letter_code
_entity_poly.pdbx_strand_id
1 'polypeptide(L)'
;MTPLSLKRKILLLLLLIWIVLSFLSVFYNAVKSVSEAKAWLPLSDSEKRQKIFGNLHPFFIFIKTHTEKNSNILIFSDDAKTYYLGIYYLYPRIIYTTENIKEFSFLAKTLKYDYIAIFNNNFSGNNYKLIKVQNFEGNNRFQLLKRK
;
A
#
# COMPACT_ATOMS: atom_id res chain seq x y z
N MET A 1 9.96 62.91 -18.53
CA MET A 1 10.07 61.55 -17.97
C MET A 1 11.42 61.43 -17.27
N THR A 2 11.45 61.25 -15.95
CA THR A 2 12.71 61.08 -15.21
C THR A 2 13.24 59.65 -15.38
N PRO A 3 14.53 59.46 -15.65
CA PRO A 3 15.09 58.12 -15.83
C PRO A 3 15.01 57.33 -14.52
N LEU A 4 14.58 56.07 -14.60
CA LEU A 4 14.58 55.18 -13.43
C LEU A 4 16.00 55.00 -12.88
N SER A 5 16.14 55.08 -11.56
CA SER A 5 17.39 54.72 -10.89
C SER A 5 17.73 53.24 -11.08
N LEU A 6 19.02 52.92 -11.14
CA LEU A 6 19.53 51.54 -11.35
C LEU A 6 18.89 50.53 -10.38
N LYS A 7 18.74 50.91 -9.11
CA LYS A 7 18.09 50.09 -8.07
C LYS A 7 16.65 49.71 -8.43
N ARG A 8 15.88 50.67 -8.96
CA ARG A 8 14.49 50.42 -9.39
C ARG A 8 14.44 49.49 -10.60
N LYS A 9 15.38 49.62 -11.54
CA LYS A 9 15.48 48.72 -12.71
C LYS A 9 15.76 47.28 -12.28
N ILE A 10 16.70 47.08 -11.34
CA ILE A 10 17.04 45.75 -10.81
C ILE A 10 15.83 45.14 -10.08
N LEU A 11 15.15 45.90 -9.23
CA LEU A 11 13.95 45.42 -8.53
C LEU A 11 12.84 44.99 -9.51
N LEU A 12 12.59 45.79 -10.54
CA LEU A 12 11.61 45.47 -11.58
C LEU A 12 12.00 44.21 -12.36
N LEU A 13 13.29 44.02 -12.67
CA LEU A 13 13.78 42.82 -13.32
C LEU A 13 13.56 41.57 -12.45
N LEU A 14 13.88 41.65 -11.15
CA LEU A 14 13.65 40.56 -10.21
C LEU A 14 12.16 40.22 -10.07
N LEU A 15 11.29 41.23 -10.00
CA LEU A 15 9.84 41.03 -9.99
C LEU A 15 9.36 40.35 -11.27
N LEU A 16 9.86 40.78 -12.43
CA LEU A 16 9.49 40.17 -13.71
C LEU A 16 9.94 38.71 -13.78
N ILE A 17 11.17 38.40 -13.36
CA ILE A 17 11.67 37.02 -13.28
C ILE A 17 10.79 36.19 -12.33
N TRP A 18 10.44 36.72 -11.16
CA TRP A 18 9.61 36.03 -10.19
C TRP A 18 8.20 35.73 -10.73
N ILE A 19 7.59 36.69 -11.43
CA ILE A 19 6.30 36.51 -12.10
C ILE A 19 6.40 35.40 -13.16
N VAL A 20 7.42 35.45 -14.02
CA VAL A 20 7.63 34.44 -15.07
C VAL A 20 7.84 33.05 -14.46
N LEU A 21 8.66 32.92 -13.42
CA LEU A 21 8.88 31.64 -12.73
C LEU A 21 7.60 31.10 -12.10
N SER A 22 6.76 31.99 -11.54
CA SER A 22 5.48 31.61 -10.95
C SER A 22 4.53 31.05 -12.01
N PHE A 23 4.40 31.72 -13.16
CA PHE A 23 3.60 31.23 -14.29
C PHE A 23 4.13 29.90 -14.84
N LEU A 24 5.44 29.76 -15.01
CA LEU A 24 6.05 28.50 -15.45
C LEU A 24 5.78 27.35 -14.49
N SER A 25 5.78 27.62 -13.18
CA SER A 25 5.52 26.61 -12.16
C SER A 25 4.06 26.14 -12.18
N VAL A 26 3.11 27.08 -12.33
CA VAL A 26 1.68 26.76 -12.48
C VAL A 26 1.45 25.96 -13.76
N PHE A 27 2.03 26.40 -14.88
CA PHE A 27 1.90 25.71 -16.15
C PHE A 27 2.49 24.29 -16.10
N TYR A 28 3.69 24.13 -15.55
CA TYR A 28 4.33 22.83 -15.37
C TYR A 28 3.46 21.89 -14.52
N ASN A 29 2.93 22.38 -13.39
CA ASN A 29 2.06 21.57 -12.53
C ASN A 29 0.73 21.20 -13.20
N ALA A 30 0.15 22.09 -13.99
CA ALA A 30 -1.06 21.80 -14.77
C ALA A 30 -0.80 20.71 -15.82
N VAL A 31 0.27 20.83 -16.61
CA VAL A 31 0.66 19.83 -17.60
C VAL A 31 0.98 18.50 -16.93
N LYS A 32 1.72 18.51 -15.82
CA LYS A 32 2.03 17.32 -15.02
C LYS A 32 0.75 16.63 -14.54
N SER A 33 -0.19 17.38 -13.96
CA SER A 33 -1.46 16.82 -13.47
C SER A 33 -2.28 16.18 -14.59
N VAL A 34 -2.37 16.83 -15.76
CA VAL A 34 -3.05 16.26 -16.94
C VAL A 34 -2.35 15.01 -17.45
N SER A 35 -1.02 15.02 -17.49
CA SER A 35 -0.21 13.85 -17.91
C SER A 35 -0.42 12.67 -16.97
N GLU A 36 -0.37 12.91 -15.65
CA GLU A 36 -0.64 11.91 -14.64
C GLU A 36 -2.06 11.35 -14.79
N ALA A 37 -3.08 12.21 -14.91
CA ALA A 37 -4.47 11.78 -15.11
C ALA A 37 -4.63 10.89 -16.35
N LYS A 38 -4.01 11.27 -17.48
CA LYS A 38 -4.01 10.45 -18.70
C LYS A 38 -3.36 9.08 -18.48
N ALA A 39 -2.33 8.98 -17.65
CA ALA A 39 -1.70 7.71 -17.33
C ALA A 39 -2.57 6.78 -16.45
N TRP A 40 -3.63 7.29 -15.81
CA TRP A 40 -4.59 6.48 -15.05
C TRP A 40 -5.77 5.97 -15.89
N LEU A 41 -6.12 6.66 -16.98
CA LEU A 41 -7.26 6.32 -17.84
C LEU A 41 -7.21 4.89 -18.42
N PRO A 42 -6.08 4.41 -18.98
CA PRO A 42 -6.04 3.08 -19.59
C PRO A 42 -5.96 1.94 -18.57
N LEU A 43 -5.75 2.23 -17.29
CA LEU A 43 -5.59 1.21 -16.26
C LEU A 43 -6.95 0.62 -15.85
N SER A 44 -7.01 -0.71 -15.75
CA SER A 44 -8.12 -1.42 -15.10
C SER A 44 -8.20 -1.09 -13.61
N ASP A 45 -9.35 -1.31 -12.97
CA ASP A 45 -9.51 -1.05 -11.54
C ASP A 45 -8.54 -1.87 -10.67
N SER A 46 -8.17 -3.08 -11.11
CA SER A 46 -7.16 -3.89 -10.42
C SER A 46 -5.77 -3.27 -10.54
N GLU A 47 -5.38 -2.80 -11.72
CA GLU A 47 -4.09 -2.14 -11.93
C GLU A 47 -4.02 -0.79 -11.20
N LYS A 48 -5.12 -0.04 -11.15
CA LYS A 48 -5.23 1.17 -10.34
C LYS A 48 -5.01 0.86 -8.86
N ARG A 49 -5.68 -0.17 -8.32
CA ARG A 49 -5.52 -0.61 -6.93
C ARG A 49 -4.09 -1.10 -6.66
N GLN A 50 -3.48 -1.82 -7.58
CA GLN A 50 -2.07 -2.22 -7.47
C GLN A 50 -1.12 -1.01 -7.50
N LYS A 51 -1.40 0.00 -8.32
CA LYS A 51 -0.60 1.24 -8.39
C LYS A 51 -0.73 2.09 -7.12
N ILE A 52 -1.91 2.10 -6.48
CA ILE A 52 -2.17 2.84 -5.23
C ILE A 52 -1.62 2.10 -4.01
N PHE A 53 -1.90 0.80 -3.90
CA PHE A 53 -1.63 0.01 -2.69
C PHE A 53 -0.37 -0.88 -2.81
N GLY A 54 0.33 -0.84 -3.93
CA GLY A 54 1.54 -1.63 -4.16
C GLY A 54 1.30 -3.12 -3.98
N ASN A 55 2.20 -3.77 -3.23
CA ASN A 55 2.19 -5.21 -2.99
C ASN A 55 1.08 -5.70 -2.05
N LEU A 56 0.39 -4.79 -1.35
CA LEU A 56 -0.73 -5.15 -0.48
C LEU A 56 -1.94 -5.62 -1.29
N HIS A 57 -2.20 -5.03 -2.47
CA HIS A 57 -3.31 -5.46 -3.33
C HIS A 57 -3.18 -6.94 -3.76
N PRO A 58 -2.09 -7.38 -4.42
CA PRO A 58 -1.94 -8.78 -4.79
C PRO A 58 -1.89 -9.72 -3.58
N PHE A 59 -1.37 -9.26 -2.44
CA PHE A 59 -1.40 -10.02 -1.18
C PHE A 59 -2.83 -10.30 -0.69
N PHE A 60 -3.68 -9.28 -0.62
CA PHE A 60 -5.07 -9.48 -0.19
C PHE A 60 -5.89 -10.28 -1.19
N ILE A 61 -5.66 -10.09 -2.50
CA ILE A 61 -6.29 -10.93 -3.52
C ILE A 61 -5.87 -12.40 -3.36
N PHE A 62 -4.59 -12.66 -3.04
CA PHE A 62 -4.11 -14.01 -2.77
C PHE A 62 -4.79 -14.62 -1.55
N ILE A 63 -4.86 -13.91 -0.42
CA ILE A 63 -5.58 -14.39 0.77
C ILE A 63 -7.05 -14.68 0.42
N LYS A 64 -7.73 -13.74 -0.22
CA LYS A 64 -9.16 -13.85 -0.56
C LYS A 64 -9.47 -15.07 -1.43
N THR A 65 -8.57 -15.42 -2.35
CA THR A 65 -8.73 -16.55 -3.27
C THR A 65 -8.37 -17.91 -2.66
N HIS A 66 -7.59 -17.93 -1.57
CA HIS A 66 -7.08 -19.16 -0.96
C HIS A 66 -7.61 -19.43 0.46
N THR A 67 -8.57 -18.62 0.93
CA THR A 67 -9.18 -18.77 2.26
C THR A 67 -10.70 -18.78 2.18
N GLU A 68 -11.34 -19.47 3.11
CA GLU A 68 -12.80 -19.53 3.25
C GLU A 68 -13.38 -18.15 3.63
N LYS A 69 -14.66 -17.89 3.30
CA LYS A 69 -15.26 -16.54 3.43
C LYS A 69 -15.40 -16.06 4.88
N ASN A 70 -15.59 -16.94 5.85
CA ASN A 70 -15.84 -16.62 7.26
C ASN A 70 -14.69 -17.06 8.16
N SER A 71 -13.46 -17.11 7.63
CA SER A 71 -12.29 -17.57 8.37
C SER A 71 -11.65 -16.47 9.23
N ASN A 72 -10.96 -16.91 10.28
CA ASN A 72 -10.12 -16.08 11.13
C ASN A 72 -8.68 -16.12 10.63
N ILE A 73 -8.12 -14.95 10.30
CA ILE A 73 -6.79 -14.84 9.70
C ILE A 73 -5.89 -13.98 10.58
N LEU A 74 -4.76 -14.55 11.02
CA LEU A 74 -3.68 -13.80 11.65
C LEU A 74 -2.67 -13.38 10.57
N ILE A 75 -2.42 -12.08 10.45
CA ILE A 75 -1.47 -11.51 9.50
C ILE A 75 -0.29 -10.92 10.27
N PHE A 76 0.92 -11.39 9.96
CA PHE A 76 2.15 -10.71 10.35
C PHE A 76 2.51 -9.68 9.29
N SER A 77 2.60 -8.41 9.68
CA SER A 77 3.03 -7.32 8.80
C SER A 77 3.65 -6.19 9.60
N ASP A 78 4.68 -5.59 9.03
CA ASP A 78 5.36 -4.38 9.51
C ASP A 78 4.66 -3.06 9.13
N ASP A 79 3.50 -3.13 8.45
CA ASP A 79 2.77 -1.96 7.97
C ASP A 79 1.37 -1.89 8.61
N ALA A 80 1.11 -0.82 9.35
CA ALA A 80 -0.19 -0.55 9.95
C ALA A 80 -1.32 -0.44 8.91
N LYS A 81 -1.02 -0.08 7.66
CA LYS A 81 -2.02 -0.03 6.57
C LYS A 81 -2.60 -1.41 6.26
N THR A 82 -1.86 -2.49 6.55
CA THR A 82 -2.29 -3.87 6.32
C THR A 82 -3.57 -4.20 7.10
N TYR A 83 -3.72 -3.68 8.32
CA TYR A 83 -4.93 -3.89 9.12
C TYR A 83 -6.17 -3.30 8.43
N TYR A 84 -6.13 -2.02 8.12
CA TYR A 84 -7.26 -1.29 7.54
C TYR A 84 -7.66 -1.83 6.17
N LEU A 85 -6.67 -2.08 5.30
CA LEU A 85 -6.93 -2.64 3.98
C LEU A 85 -7.38 -4.11 4.09
N GLY A 86 -6.84 -4.87 5.04
CA GLY A 86 -7.26 -6.24 5.31
C GLY A 86 -8.75 -6.34 5.58
N ILE A 87 -9.27 -5.51 6.48
CA ILE A 87 -10.71 -5.46 6.79
C ILE A 87 -11.54 -5.19 5.53
N TYR A 88 -11.14 -4.19 4.73
CA TYR A 88 -11.87 -3.80 3.53
C TYR A 88 -11.84 -4.88 2.43
N TYR A 89 -10.68 -5.47 2.14
CA TYR A 89 -10.52 -6.43 1.06
C TYR A 89 -11.02 -7.84 1.41
N LEU A 90 -10.90 -8.23 2.68
CA LEU A 90 -11.10 -9.61 3.12
C LEU A 90 -12.45 -9.86 3.77
N TYR A 91 -13.28 -8.84 3.97
CA TYR A 91 -14.66 -8.98 4.45
C TYR A 91 -15.41 -10.12 3.71
N PRO A 92 -16.13 -11.01 4.43
CA PRO A 92 -16.50 -10.97 5.85
C PRO A 92 -15.53 -11.68 6.82
N ARG A 93 -14.27 -11.92 6.44
CA ARG A 93 -13.27 -12.59 7.29
C ARG A 93 -12.88 -11.73 8.49
N ILE A 94 -12.50 -12.37 9.60
CA ILE A 94 -11.99 -11.70 10.79
C ILE A 94 -10.46 -11.61 10.68
N ILE A 95 -9.94 -10.39 10.72
CA ILE A 95 -8.52 -10.10 10.50
C ILE A 95 -7.87 -9.65 11.80
N TYR A 96 -6.77 -10.31 12.15
CA TYR A 96 -5.89 -9.93 13.24
C TYR A 96 -4.53 -9.59 12.66
N THR A 97 -3.93 -8.48 13.08
CA THR A 97 -2.61 -8.07 12.61
C THR A 97 -1.68 -7.83 13.77
N THR A 98 -0.42 -8.22 13.62
CA THR A 98 0.65 -7.83 14.56
C THR A 98 1.94 -7.59 13.78
N GLU A 99 2.70 -6.61 14.24
CA GLU A 99 4.05 -6.27 13.76
C GLU A 99 5.13 -6.91 14.63
N ASN A 100 4.77 -7.38 15.84
CA ASN A 100 5.72 -7.88 16.81
C ASN A 100 5.83 -9.41 16.72
N ILE A 101 7.02 -9.93 16.45
CA ILE A 101 7.23 -11.36 16.27
C ILE A 101 6.97 -12.19 17.54
N LYS A 102 7.22 -11.61 18.73
CA LYS A 102 6.93 -12.28 20.01
C LYS A 102 5.44 -12.40 20.21
N GLU A 103 4.71 -11.31 19.97
CA GLU A 103 3.25 -11.29 20.03
C GLU A 103 2.65 -12.24 18.99
N PHE A 104 3.15 -12.22 17.75
CA PHE A 104 2.76 -13.16 16.70
C PHE A 104 2.91 -14.62 17.14
N SER A 105 4.06 -14.97 17.72
CA SER A 105 4.31 -16.33 18.20
C SER A 105 3.38 -16.74 19.35
N PHE A 106 2.97 -15.77 20.18
CA PHE A 106 2.02 -15.98 21.26
C PHE A 106 0.60 -16.15 20.70
N LEU A 107 0.12 -15.19 19.89
CA LEU A 107 -1.20 -15.22 19.28
C LEU A 107 -1.41 -16.49 18.45
N ALA A 108 -0.43 -16.87 17.63
CA ALA A 108 -0.47 -18.08 16.82
C ALA A 108 -0.60 -19.38 17.63
N LYS A 109 -0.25 -19.36 18.93
CA LYS A 109 -0.38 -20.50 19.85
C LYS A 109 -1.66 -20.43 20.70
N THR A 110 -2.11 -19.24 21.07
CA THR A 110 -3.19 -19.05 22.05
C THR A 110 -4.57 -18.91 21.40
N LEU A 111 -4.66 -18.38 20.19
CA LEU A 111 -5.92 -18.11 19.52
C LEU A 111 -6.19 -19.10 18.39
N LYS A 112 -7.48 -19.42 18.20
CA LYS A 112 -7.94 -20.30 17.12
C LYS A 112 -8.04 -19.51 15.82
N TYR A 113 -6.98 -19.56 15.03
CA TYR A 113 -6.95 -19.06 13.66
C TYR A 113 -7.09 -20.20 12.66
N ASP A 114 -7.79 -19.96 11.56
CA ASP A 114 -7.88 -20.92 10.45
C ASP A 114 -6.69 -20.75 9.50
N TYR A 115 -6.17 -19.52 9.40
CA TYR A 115 -5.06 -19.20 8.53
C TYR A 115 -4.08 -18.23 9.18
N ILE A 116 -2.81 -18.39 8.83
CA ILE A 116 -1.73 -17.46 9.16
C ILE A 116 -1.13 -16.95 7.86
N ALA A 117 -1.13 -15.62 7.70
CA ALA A 117 -0.49 -14.95 6.58
C ALA A 117 0.73 -14.17 7.06
N ILE A 118 1.80 -14.18 6.28
CA ILE A 118 3.01 -13.40 6.54
C ILE A 118 3.23 -12.51 5.34
N PHE A 119 3.32 -11.21 5.58
CA PHE A 119 3.63 -10.19 4.58
C PHE A 119 4.93 -9.49 4.95
N ASN A 120 5.86 -9.41 4.01
CA ASN A 120 7.15 -8.75 4.20
C ASN A 120 7.43 -7.81 3.02
N ASN A 121 7.54 -6.51 3.32
CA ASN A 121 7.78 -5.47 2.32
C ASN A 121 9.24 -5.37 1.84
N ASN A 122 10.20 -5.96 2.56
CA ASN A 122 11.64 -5.71 2.35
C ASN A 122 12.29 -6.56 1.26
N PHE A 123 11.55 -7.47 0.61
CA PHE A 123 12.10 -8.31 -0.44
C PHE A 123 11.42 -8.01 -1.78
N SER A 124 12.24 -7.65 -2.77
CA SER A 124 11.85 -7.57 -4.18
C SER A 124 11.41 -8.94 -4.69
N GLY A 125 10.11 -9.26 -4.56
CA GLY A 125 9.50 -10.52 -5.00
C GLY A 125 8.21 -10.88 -4.25
N ASN A 126 7.39 -11.79 -4.82
CA ASN A 126 6.14 -12.29 -4.24
C ASN A 126 6.40 -13.10 -2.95
N ASN A 127 6.64 -12.43 -1.83
CA ASN A 127 7.04 -13.06 -0.57
C ASN A 127 5.97 -12.96 0.51
N TYR A 128 4.70 -13.15 0.13
CA TYR A 128 3.67 -13.48 1.10
C TYR A 128 3.50 -14.99 1.24
N LYS A 129 3.38 -15.47 2.47
CA LYS A 129 3.10 -16.87 2.79
C LYS A 129 1.73 -16.97 3.41
N LEU A 130 0.97 -17.98 3.02
CA LEU A 130 -0.30 -18.33 3.65
C LEU A 130 -0.22 -19.77 4.13
N ILE A 131 -0.59 -19.99 5.38
CA ILE A 131 -0.52 -21.27 6.06
C ILE A 131 -1.92 -21.58 6.56
N LYS A 132 -2.50 -22.72 6.13
CA LYS A 132 -3.73 -23.23 6.74
C LYS A 132 -3.35 -23.91 8.05
N VAL A 133 -4.00 -23.50 9.14
CA VAL A 133 -3.82 -24.10 10.46
C VAL A 133 -4.78 -25.29 10.54
N GLN A 134 -4.25 -26.50 10.62
CA GLN A 134 -5.07 -27.68 10.88
C GLN A 134 -5.00 -27.98 12.37
N ASN A 135 -6.14 -27.83 13.06
CA ASN A 135 -6.31 -28.36 14.41
C ASN A 135 -6.32 -29.89 14.31
N PHE A 136 -5.17 -30.52 14.48
CA PHE A 136 -5.13 -31.91 14.95
C PHE A 136 -5.12 -31.84 16.47
N GLU A 137 -6.04 -32.56 17.11
CA GLU A 137 -6.08 -32.75 18.55
C GLU A 137 -4.65 -32.99 19.09
N GLY A 138 -4.09 -32.00 19.78
CA GLY A 138 -2.79 -32.08 20.44
C GLY A 138 -1.55 -31.65 19.63
N ASN A 139 -1.63 -31.26 18.36
CA ASN A 139 -0.47 -30.69 17.65
C ASN A 139 -0.85 -29.89 16.39
N ASN A 140 -0.56 -28.58 16.38
CA ASN A 140 -0.81 -27.73 15.22
C ASN A 140 0.10 -28.15 14.04
N ARG A 141 -0.51 -28.71 12.99
CA ARG A 141 0.19 -28.96 11.71
C ARG A 141 -0.08 -27.80 10.75
N PHE A 142 0.98 -27.29 10.15
CA PHE A 142 0.96 -26.16 9.24
C PHE A 142 1.10 -26.64 7.80
N GLN A 143 0.10 -26.36 6.94
CA GLN A 143 0.20 -26.62 5.50
C GLN A 143 0.46 -25.31 4.75
N LEU A 144 1.60 -25.24 4.05
CA LEU A 144 2.00 -24.05 3.31
C LEU A 144 1.31 -24.02 1.94
N LEU A 145 0.51 -22.99 1.69
CA LEU A 145 -0.13 -22.76 0.40
C LEU A 145 0.81 -21.92 -0.47
N LYS A 146 1.31 -22.53 -1.55
CA LYS A 146 2.07 -21.83 -2.59
C LYS A 146 1.16 -21.48 -3.76
N ARG A 147 1.36 -20.30 -4.35
CA ARG A 147 0.75 -19.94 -5.63
C ARG A 147 1.38 -20.82 -6.72
N LYS A 148 0.54 -21.48 -7.54
CA LYS A 148 0.98 -22.17 -8.76
C LYS A 148 1.41 -21.17 -9.82
#